data_AF-A0A1Y3BW44-F1
#
_entry.id   AF-A0A1Y3BW44-F1
#
_cell.length_a   1.000
_cell.length_b   1.000
_cell.length_c   1.000
_cell.angle_alpha   90.00
_cell.angle_beta   90.00
_cell.angle_gamma   90.00
#
_symmetry.space_group_name_H-M   'P 1'
#
loop_
_entity.id
_entity.type
_entity.pdbx_description
1 polymer ?
#
loop_
_entity_poly.entity_id
_entity_poly.type
_entity_poly.pdbx_seq_one_letter_code
_entity_poly.pdbx_strand_id
1 'polypeptide(L)'
;MAESICYTLINVETDDTTNEVSIRNDIEKGDTKSKILALKKLIYIILNGEKFPPNMLMFVIRYLLPSNDHQIKKLLLIFWEIVPKRGPDGKLLHEMILVCDAYRKDLQHPNEYL
;
A
#
# COMPACT_ATOMS: atom_id res chain seq x y z
N MET A 1 -13.78 -8.20 -17.41
CA MET A 1 -12.85 -7.86 -16.31
C MET A 1 -12.66 -9.14 -15.52
N ALA A 2 -11.47 -9.74 -15.58
CA ALA A 2 -11.22 -11.01 -14.90
C ALA A 2 -11.24 -10.78 -13.38
N GLU A 3 -11.94 -11.65 -12.67
CA GLU A 3 -11.93 -11.72 -11.21
C GLU A 3 -10.48 -11.93 -10.74
N SER A 4 -10.01 -11.14 -9.78
CA SER A 4 -8.65 -11.32 -9.25
C SER A 4 -8.60 -12.60 -8.43
N ILE A 5 -7.70 -13.51 -8.76
CA ILE A 5 -7.57 -14.78 -8.04
C ILE A 5 -7.09 -14.47 -6.62
N CYS A 6 -7.89 -14.84 -5.62
CA CYS A 6 -7.57 -14.72 -4.21
C CYS A 6 -7.13 -16.09 -3.68
N TYR A 7 -5.91 -16.19 -3.15
CA TYR A 7 -5.35 -17.45 -2.63
C TYR A 7 -5.33 -17.49 -1.09
N THR A 8 -5.62 -16.37 -0.43
CA THR A 8 -5.51 -16.24 1.03
C THR A 8 -6.75 -15.55 1.58
N LEU A 9 -7.57 -16.29 2.32
CA LEU A 9 -8.69 -15.73 3.09
C LEU A 9 -8.22 -15.43 4.52
N ILE A 10 -8.32 -14.16 4.92
CA ILE A 10 -7.98 -13.74 6.27
C ILE A 10 -9.28 -13.43 7.00
N ASN A 11 -9.61 -14.24 8.02
CA ASN A 11 -10.69 -13.93 8.94
C ASN A 11 -10.25 -12.77 9.83
N VAL A 12 -10.53 -11.55 9.38
CA VAL A 12 -10.36 -10.35 10.18
C VAL A 12 -11.65 -10.16 10.95
N GLU A 13 -11.59 -9.97 12.27
CA GLU A 13 -12.69 -9.38 13.03
C GLU A 13 -12.82 -7.92 12.54
N THR A 14 -13.48 -7.74 11.40
CA THR A 14 -13.73 -6.42 10.83
C THR A 14 -14.76 -5.74 11.70
N ASP A 15 -14.30 -4.79 12.51
CA ASP A 15 -15.13 -3.70 12.97
C ASP A 15 -15.83 -3.11 11.71
N ASP A 16 -17.17 -3.13 11.67
CA ASP A 16 -18.03 -2.83 10.51
C ASP A 16 -17.85 -1.40 9.91
N THR A 17 -16.87 -0.64 10.39
CA THR A 17 -16.64 0.78 10.10
C THR A 17 -15.37 1.06 9.29
N THR A 18 -14.70 0.05 8.73
CA THR A 18 -13.50 0.29 7.89
C THR A 18 -13.90 0.93 6.56
N ASN A 19 -13.93 2.27 6.53
CA ASN A 19 -14.30 3.07 5.37
C ASN A 19 -13.04 3.50 4.60
N GLU A 20 -13.07 3.40 3.27
CA GLU A 20 -12.01 3.90 2.37
C GLU A 20 -11.60 5.36 2.70
N VAL A 21 -12.58 6.19 3.08
CA VAL A 21 -12.37 7.60 3.45
C VAL A 21 -11.55 7.72 4.73
N SER A 22 -11.81 6.89 5.74
CA SER A 22 -11.05 6.95 7.00
C SER A 22 -9.60 6.51 6.78
N ILE A 23 -9.38 5.45 5.99
CA ILE A 23 -8.02 5.00 5.64
C ILE A 23 -7.24 6.12 4.92
N ARG A 24 -7.85 6.83 3.97
CA ARG A 24 -7.20 7.97 3.32
C ARG A 24 -6.81 9.06 4.31
N ASN A 25 -7.74 9.43 5.19
CA ASN A 25 -7.50 10.46 6.21
C ASN A 25 -6.38 10.05 7.17
N ASP A 26 -6.34 8.80 7.60
CA ASP A 26 -5.30 8.26 8.48
C ASP A 26 -3.92 8.24 7.81
N ILE A 27 -3.86 7.92 6.51
CA ILE A 27 -2.63 7.97 5.72
C ILE A 27 -2.11 9.41 5.56
N GLU A 28 -3.00 10.34 5.25
CA GLU A 28 -2.65 11.74 4.98
C GLU A 28 -2.29 12.53 6.24
N LYS A 29 -3.15 12.47 7.26
CA LYS A 29 -3.09 13.34 8.46
C LYS A 29 -2.69 12.60 9.73
N GLY A 30 -2.70 11.27 9.74
CA GLY A 30 -2.41 10.48 10.92
C GLY A 30 -0.94 10.57 11.36
N ASP A 31 -0.71 10.27 12.63
CA ASP A 31 0.63 10.06 13.17
C ASP A 31 1.21 8.72 12.68
N THR A 32 2.49 8.44 12.97
CA THR A 32 3.18 7.23 12.51
C THR A 32 2.41 5.95 12.87
N LYS A 33 1.81 5.89 14.07
CA LYS A 33 1.03 4.71 14.51
C LYS A 33 -0.25 4.56 13.70
N SER A 34 -0.99 5.65 13.48
CA SER A 34 -2.21 5.63 12.65
C SER A 34 -1.89 5.22 11.22
N LYS A 35 -0.79 5.72 10.64
CA LYS A 35 -0.31 5.34 9.30
C LYS A 35 0.03 3.85 9.20
N ILE A 36 0.69 3.28 10.21
CA ILE A 36 0.98 1.84 10.27
C ILE A 36 -0.31 1.03 10.30
N LEU A 37 -1.28 1.41 11.13
CA LEU A 37 -2.57 0.72 11.23
C LEU A 37 -3.37 0.83 9.92
N ALA A 38 -3.40 2.02 9.32
CA ALA A 38 -4.08 2.26 8.05
C ALA A 38 -3.47 1.43 6.91
N LEU A 39 -2.13 1.35 6.83
CA LEU A 39 -1.44 0.53 5.82
C LEU A 39 -1.71 -0.97 6.02
N LYS A 40 -1.74 -1.45 7.27
CA LYS A 40 -2.13 -2.85 7.56
C LYS A 40 -3.57 -3.14 7.13
N LYS A 41 -4.52 -2.26 7.48
CA LYS A 41 -5.92 -2.39 7.06
C LYS A 41 -6.04 -2.42 5.53
N LEU A 42 -5.33 -1.53 4.83
CA LEU A 42 -5.30 -1.50 3.37
C LEU A 42 -4.77 -2.81 2.77
N ILE A 43 -3.69 -3.38 3.33
CA ILE A 43 -3.16 -4.67 2.90
C ILE A 43 -4.20 -5.79 3.08
N TYR A 44 -4.90 -5.83 4.22
CA TYR A 44 -5.93 -6.84 4.47
C TYR A 44 -7.11 -6.75 3.51
N ILE A 45 -7.59 -5.53 3.22
CA ILE A 45 -8.65 -5.27 2.24
C ILE A 45 -8.28 -5.84 0.87
N ILE A 46 -7.05 -5.55 0.40
CA ILE A 46 -6.57 -6.04 -0.90
C ILE A 46 -6.47 -7.57 -0.91
N LEU A 47 -5.95 -8.17 0.15
CA LEU A 47 -5.80 -9.61 0.28
C LEU A 47 -7.15 -10.34 0.33
N ASN A 48 -8.18 -9.73 0.91
CA ASN A 48 -9.54 -10.27 0.93
C ASN A 48 -10.25 -10.16 -0.43
N GLY A 49 -9.58 -9.61 -1.46
CA GLY A 49 -10.12 -9.52 -2.82
C GLY A 49 -11.01 -8.31 -3.05
N GLU A 50 -11.07 -7.36 -2.11
CA GLU A 50 -11.75 -6.08 -2.35
C GLU A 50 -11.03 -5.27 -3.44
N LYS A 51 -11.81 -4.53 -4.22
CA LYS A 51 -11.24 -3.73 -5.32
C LYS A 51 -10.33 -2.65 -4.75
N PHE A 52 -9.10 -2.61 -5.23
CA PHE A 52 -8.16 -1.54 -4.89
C PHE A 52 -8.74 -0.18 -5.33
N PRO A 53 -8.95 0.78 -4.40
CA PRO A 53 -9.63 2.01 -4.76
C PRO A 53 -8.82 2.86 -5.73
N PRO A 54 -9.49 3.53 -6.70
CA PRO A 54 -8.82 4.47 -7.59
C PRO A 54 -8.15 5.57 -6.77
N ASN A 55 -6.96 6.01 -7.22
CA ASN A 55 -6.12 7.04 -6.59
C ASN A 55 -5.51 6.69 -5.23
N MET A 56 -5.86 5.56 -4.59
CA MET A 56 -5.25 5.16 -3.30
C MET A 56 -3.73 4.98 -3.40
N LEU A 57 -3.26 4.51 -4.55
CA LEU A 57 -1.83 4.35 -4.84
C LEU A 57 -1.05 5.66 -4.66
N MET A 58 -1.60 6.77 -5.13
CA MET A 58 -0.97 8.08 -5.04
C MET A 58 -0.91 8.59 -3.59
N PHE A 59 -1.90 8.29 -2.76
CA PHE A 59 -1.86 8.61 -1.32
C PHE A 59 -0.73 7.84 -0.62
N VAL A 60 -0.59 6.54 -0.90
CA VAL A 60 0.49 5.72 -0.36
C VAL A 60 1.86 6.28 -0.78
N ILE A 61 2.02 6.59 -2.08
CA ILE A 61 3.27 7.16 -2.62
C ILE A 61 3.58 8.52 -1.98
N ARG A 62 2.59 9.40 -1.79
CA ARG A 62 2.84 10.74 -1.23
C ARG A 62 3.13 10.73 0.26
N TYR A 63 2.42 9.92 1.03
CA TYR A 63 2.39 10.06 2.49
C TYR A 63 3.07 8.93 3.27
N LEU A 64 3.31 7.77 2.64
CA LEU A 64 3.94 6.61 3.28
C LEU A 64 5.31 6.30 2.70
N LEU A 65 5.47 6.37 1.37
CA LEU A 65 6.75 6.09 0.69
C LEU A 65 7.94 6.94 1.18
N PRO A 66 7.81 8.25 1.48
CA PRO A 66 8.93 9.03 2.01
C PRO A 66 9.20 8.80 3.50
N SER A 67 8.48 7.87 4.16
CA SER A 67 8.66 7.61 5.59
C SER A 67 10.02 6.98 5.90
N ASN A 68 10.67 7.45 6.96
CA ASN A 68 11.89 6.84 7.52
C ASN A 68 11.59 5.75 8.56
N ASP A 69 10.32 5.55 8.93
CA ASP A 69 9.93 4.53 9.89
C ASP A 69 10.10 3.12 9.30
N HIS A 70 10.89 2.28 9.97
CA HIS A 70 11.23 0.93 9.50
C HIS A 70 10.01 0.01 9.41
N GLN A 71 8.98 0.19 10.27
CA GLN A 71 7.77 -0.62 10.19
C GLN A 71 6.95 -0.25 8.96
N ILE A 72 6.82 1.05 8.66
CA ILE A 72 6.17 1.52 7.44
C ILE A 72 6.89 0.99 6.21
N LYS A 73 8.23 1.07 6.15
CA LYS A 73 9.01 0.54 5.02
C LYS A 73 8.78 -0.95 4.80
N LYS A 74 8.84 -1.78 5.86
CA LYS A 74 8.56 -3.22 5.76
C LYS A 74 7.15 -3.52 5.28
N LEU A 75 6.15 -2.79 5.78
CA LEU A 75 4.77 -2.94 5.32
C LEU A 75 4.59 -2.50 3.87
N LEU A 76 5.30 -1.46 3.43
CA LEU A 76 5.30 -1.03 2.03
C LEU A 76 5.81 -2.14 1.13
N LEU A 77 6.88 -2.85 1.49
CA LEU A 77 7.38 -4.00 0.70
C LEU A 77 6.28 -5.03 0.44
N ILE A 78 5.54 -5.42 1.49
CA ILE A 78 4.40 -6.35 1.38
C ILE A 78 3.29 -5.77 0.51
N PHE A 79 2.95 -4.49 0.71
CA PHE A 79 1.96 -3.80 -0.10
C PHE A 79 2.32 -3.80 -1.59
N TRP A 80 3.60 -3.61 -1.92
CA TRP A 80 4.09 -3.60 -3.29
C TRP A 80 4.03 -4.97 -3.96
N GLU A 81 4.04 -6.08 -3.22
CA GLU A 81 3.87 -7.41 -3.81
C GLU A 81 2.45 -7.59 -4.35
N ILE A 82 1.44 -7.16 -3.59
CA ILE A 82 0.03 -7.45 -3.85
C ILE A 82 -0.69 -6.41 -4.70
N VAL A 83 -0.22 -5.16 -4.74
CA VAL A 83 -0.92 -4.09 -5.47
C VAL A 83 -0.88 -4.31 -6.98
N PRO A 84 -1.98 -4.05 -7.72
CA PRO A 84 -1.98 -4.09 -9.19
C PRO A 84 -1.04 -3.01 -9.76
N LYS A 85 -0.15 -3.42 -10.67
CA LYS A 85 0.89 -2.54 -11.27
C LYS A 85 0.59 -2.13 -12.70
N ARG A 86 -0.45 -2.71 -13.31
CA ARG A 86 -0.82 -2.50 -14.70
C ARG A 86 -2.23 -1.94 -14.80
N GLY A 87 -2.41 -1.01 -15.73
CA GLY A 87 -3.71 -0.45 -16.06
C GLY A 87 -4.58 -1.42 -16.86
N PRO A 88 -5.84 -1.04 -17.18
CA PRO A 88 -6.76 -1.84 -17.99
C PRO A 88 -6.24 -2.16 -19.40
N ASP A 89 -5.32 -1.35 -19.92
CA ASP A 89 -4.66 -1.53 -21.21
C ASP A 89 -3.45 -2.49 -21.15
N GLY A 90 -3.15 -3.03 -19.97
CA GLY A 90 -2.01 -3.92 -19.72
C GLY A 90 -0.67 -3.20 -19.60
N LYS A 91 -0.62 -1.86 -19.73
CA LYS A 91 0.61 -1.09 -19.55
C LYS A 91 0.90 -0.85 -18.08
N LEU A 92 2.17 -0.67 -17.76
CA LEU A 92 2.61 -0.33 -16.40
C LEU A 92 2.03 1.05 -16.01
N LEU A 93 1.54 1.16 -14.79
CA LEU A 93 1.06 2.42 -14.23
C LEU A 93 2.19 3.46 -14.18
N HIS A 94 1.91 4.71 -14.53
CA HIS A 94 2.92 5.76 -14.60
C HIS A 94 3.52 6.06 -13.21
N GLU A 95 2.74 5.84 -12.15
CA GLU A 95 3.12 6.02 -10.75
C GLU A 95 4.28 5.10 -10.36
N MET A 96 4.47 3.98 -11.07
CA MET A 96 5.59 3.05 -10.82
C MET A 96 6.96 3.72 -11.02
N ILE A 97 7.04 4.81 -11.78
CA ILE A 97 8.27 5.60 -11.92
C ILE A 97 8.72 6.14 -10.54
N LEU A 98 7.79 6.65 -9.74
CA LEU A 98 8.08 7.19 -8.40
C LEU A 98 8.47 6.08 -7.43
N VAL A 99 7.81 4.93 -7.54
CA VAL A 99 8.11 3.74 -6.74
C VAL A 99 9.53 3.25 -7.02
N CYS A 100 9.92 3.16 -8.29
CA CYS A 100 11.27 2.76 -8.68
C CYS A 100 12.34 3.76 -8.22
N ASP A 101 12.08 5.07 -8.26
CA ASP A 101 13.01 6.09 -7.75
C ASP A 101 13.23 5.95 -6.24
N ALA A 102 12.16 5.73 -5.48
CA ALA A 102 12.27 5.47 -4.04
C ALA A 102 13.06 4.18 -3.75
N TYR A 103 12.77 3.08 -4.44
CA TYR A 103 13.52 1.84 -4.29
C TYR A 103 15.00 2.00 -4.62
N ARG A 104 15.34 2.75 -5.66
CA ARG A 104 16.74 3.03 -5.99
C ARG A 104 17.45 3.72 -4.83
N LYS A 105 16.79 4.67 -4.16
CA LYS A 105 17.37 5.37 -3.00
C LYS A 105 17.52 4.44 -1.80
N ASP A 106 16.53 3.59 -1.54
CA ASP A 106 16.60 2.60 -0.47
C ASP A 106 17.72 1.58 -0.72
N LEU A 107 17.89 1.10 -1.96
CA LEU A 107 18.99 0.19 -2.33
C LEU A 107 20.38 0.82 -2.24
N GLN A 108 20.48 2.15 -2.32
CA GLN A 108 21.72 2.91 -2.15
C GLN A 108 21.94 3.34 -0.69
N HIS A 109 21.01 3.04 0.21
CA HIS A 109 21.11 3.44 1.61
C HIS A 109 22.26 2.69 2.29
N PRO A 110 23.06 3.34 3.17
CA PRO A 110 24.17 2.70 3.88
C PRO A 110 23.77 1.57 4.84
N ASN A 111 22.46 1.31 5.01
CA ASN A 111 21.97 0.25 5.88
C ASN A 111 21.58 -0.93 4.99
N GLU A 112 22.30 -2.04 5.15
CA GLU A 112 22.13 -3.25 4.36
C GLU A 112 20.83 -4.02 4.65
N TYR A 113 20.10 -3.67 5.72
CA TYR A 113 18.94 -4.43 6.24
C TYR A 113 17.62 -3.65 6.23
N LEU A 114 17.56 -2.52 5.52
CA LEU A 114 16.35 -1.68 5.42
C LEU A 114 15.34 -2.21 4.41
#